data_AF-A0A2U1VMG2-F1
#
_entry.id   AF-A0A2U1VMG2-F1
#
_cell.length_a   1.000
_cell.length_b   1.000
_cell.length_c   1.000
_cell.angle_alpha   90.00
_cell.angle_beta   90.00
_cell.angle_gamma   90.00
#
_symmetry.space_group_name_H-M   'P 1'
#
loop_
_entity.id
_entity.type
_entity.pdbx_description
1 polymer ?
#
loop_
_entity_poly.entity_id
_entity_poly.type
_entity_poly.pdbx_seq_one_letter_code
_entity_poly.pdbx_strand_id
1 'polypeptide(L)'
;MSIRMENGLRTLVLALYDEAALTAAAKGLTGLLGEQAAVREAASLASGPARRAVSEEEVLRIVLAARRIRRLSGAPAGDARPVLVNLLPATAAAPVVAAKPRRGRLAVWAMRSLARHPSSALV
;
A
#
# COMPACT_ATOMS: atom_id res chain seq x y z
N MET A 1 8.09 22.72 -9.05
CA MET A 1 7.19 21.62 -9.45
C MET A 1 5.80 21.95 -8.91
N SER A 2 4.71 21.65 -9.61
CA SER A 2 3.37 22.01 -9.08
C SER A 2 3.02 21.12 -7.89
N ILE A 3 2.42 21.69 -6.84
CA ILE A 3 2.02 20.96 -5.61
C ILE A 3 1.14 19.74 -5.96
N ARG A 4 0.30 19.86 -7.00
CA ARG A 4 -0.52 18.76 -7.52
C ARG A 4 0.31 17.60 -8.06
N MET A 5 1.38 17.89 -8.80
CA MET A 5 2.25 16.86 -9.37
C MET A 5 3.08 16.15 -8.30
N GLU A 6 3.53 16.89 -7.28
CA GLU A 6 4.22 16.29 -6.12
C GLU A 6 3.29 15.37 -5.31
N ASN A 7 2.05 15.79 -5.08
CA ASN A 7 1.07 14.96 -4.39
C ASN A 7 0.70 13.71 -5.20
N GLY A 8 0.56 13.84 -6.53
CA GLY A 8 0.34 12.70 -7.43
C GLY A 8 1.49 11.70 -7.43
N LEU A 9 2.73 12.18 -7.38
CA LEU A 9 3.91 11.30 -7.26
C LEU A 9 3.93 10.58 -5.91
N ARG A 10 3.60 11.27 -4.81
CA ARG A 10 3.52 10.65 -3.47
C ARG A 10 2.48 9.53 -3.43
N THR A 11 1.27 9.75 -3.94
CA THR A 11 0.23 8.71 -3.97
C THR A 11 0.63 7.53 -4.85
N LEU A 12 1.21 7.79 -6.02
CA LEU A 12 1.70 6.74 -6.90
C LEU A 12 2.80 5.89 -6.24
N VAL A 13 3.80 6.53 -5.62
CA VAL A 13 4.89 5.83 -4.93
C VAL A 13 4.37 4.96 -3.78
N LEU A 14 3.38 5.45 -3.01
CA LEU A 14 2.80 4.66 -1.91
C LEU A 14 2.05 3.43 -2.44
N ALA A 15 1.24 3.59 -3.49
CA ALA A 15 0.51 2.47 -4.08
C ALA A 15 1.47 1.39 -4.64
N LEU A 16 2.52 1.81 -5.36
CA LEU A 16 3.53 0.90 -5.89
C LEU A 16 4.31 0.20 -4.78
N TYR A 17 4.64 0.91 -3.70
CA TYR A 17 5.32 0.33 -2.55
C TYR A 17 4.45 -0.75 -1.87
N ASP A 18 3.16 -0.48 -1.65
CA ASP A 18 2.27 -1.45 -1.01
C ASP A 18 2.08 -2.71 -1.88
N GLU A 19 1.94 -2.56 -3.20
CA GLU A 19 1.86 -3.68 -4.15
C GLU A 19 3.16 -4.49 -4.20
N ALA A 20 4.32 -3.82 -4.25
CA ALA A 20 5.62 -4.47 -4.24
C ALA A 20 5.90 -5.18 -2.91
N ALA A 21 5.47 -4.62 -1.78
CA ALA A 21 5.57 -5.25 -0.47
C ALA A 21 4.73 -6.52 -0.38
N LEU A 22 3.51 -6.51 -0.92
CA LEU A 22 2.66 -7.70 -1.02
C LEU A 22 3.29 -8.77 -1.92
N THR A 23 3.92 -8.35 -3.01
CA THR A 23 4.63 -9.24 -3.94
C THR A 23 5.87 -9.84 -3.30
N ALA A 24 6.65 -9.05 -2.58
CA ALA A 24 7.80 -9.53 -1.81
C ALA A 24 7.37 -10.55 -0.74
N ALA A 25 6.29 -10.26 0.00
CA ALA A 25 5.72 -11.19 0.98
C ALA A 25 5.25 -12.49 0.33
N ALA A 26 4.61 -12.42 -0.85
CA ALA A 26 4.20 -13.60 -1.62
C ALA A 26 5.40 -14.44 -2.10
N LYS A 27 6.56 -13.81 -2.33
CA LYS A 27 7.83 -14.46 -2.66
C LYS A 27 8.60 -14.95 -1.41
N GLY A 28 8.04 -14.80 -0.21
CA GLY A 28 8.68 -15.19 1.05
C GLY A 28 9.77 -14.23 1.52
N LEU A 29 9.91 -13.05 0.89
CA LEU A 29 10.84 -12.01 1.33
C LEU A 29 10.18 -11.22 2.46
N THR A 30 10.60 -11.50 3.70
CA THR A 30 10.06 -10.83 4.90
C THR A 30 11.10 -9.93 5.57
N GLY A 31 10.63 -8.98 6.38
CA GLY A 31 11.50 -8.06 7.10
C GLY A 31 12.25 -7.11 6.16
N LEU A 32 13.52 -6.83 6.47
CA LEU A 32 14.31 -5.84 5.74
C LEU A 32 14.52 -6.17 4.27
N LEU A 33 14.66 -7.45 3.91
CA LEU A 33 14.83 -7.87 2.52
C LEU A 33 13.58 -7.63 1.69
N GLY A 34 12.40 -7.86 2.28
CA GLY A 34 11.12 -7.57 1.64
C GLY A 34 10.90 -6.06 1.48
N GLU A 35 11.24 -5.27 2.51
CA GLU A 35 11.16 -3.82 2.44
C GLU A 35 12.13 -3.25 1.38
N GLN A 36 13.37 -3.73 1.32
CA GLN A 36 14.35 -3.27 0.33
C GLN A 36 13.94 -3.65 -1.10
N ALA A 37 13.40 -4.86 -1.31
CA ALA A 37 12.85 -5.27 -2.60
C ALA A 37 11.70 -4.35 -3.02
N ALA A 38 10.78 -4.03 -2.11
CA ALA A 38 9.65 -3.15 -2.37
C ALA A 38 10.09 -1.72 -2.72
N VAL A 39 11.10 -1.17 -2.03
CA VAL A 39 11.65 0.16 -2.32
C VAL A 39 12.28 0.22 -3.70
N ARG A 40 13.11 -0.78 -4.05
CA ARG A 40 13.77 -0.86 -5.36
C ARG A 40 12.78 -0.95 -6.50
N GLU A 41 11.78 -1.81 -6.35
CA GLU A 41 10.73 -2.02 -7.35
C GLU A 41 9.89 -0.75 -7.51
N ALA A 42 9.48 -0.12 -6.41
CA ALA A 42 8.74 1.14 -6.45
C ALA A 42 9.54 2.28 -7.11
N ALA A 43 10.84 2.40 -6.83
CA ALA A 43 11.70 3.43 -7.45
C ALA A 43 11.83 3.24 -8.98
N SER A 44 12.04 2.00 -9.42
CA SER A 44 12.10 1.65 -10.84
C SER A 44 10.78 1.96 -11.55
N LEU A 45 9.65 1.50 -10.98
CA LEU A 45 8.32 1.68 -11.57
C LEU A 45 7.84 3.13 -11.53
N ALA A 46 8.20 3.91 -10.51
CA ALA A 46 7.83 5.32 -10.40
C ALA A 46 8.59 6.23 -11.38
N SER A 47 9.79 5.82 -11.83
CA SER A 47 10.63 6.66 -12.70
C SER A 47 10.02 6.91 -14.08
N GLY A 48 9.31 5.93 -14.64
CA GLY A 48 8.56 6.05 -15.89
C GLY A 48 7.48 7.14 -15.86
N PRO A 49 6.44 7.03 -15.00
CA PRO A 49 5.38 8.04 -14.90
C PRO A 49 5.89 9.39 -14.40
N ALA A 50 6.93 9.43 -13.56
CA ALA A 50 7.56 10.66 -13.12
C ALA A 50 8.38 11.37 -14.22
N ARG A 51 8.66 10.68 -15.35
CA ARG A 51 9.53 11.14 -16.44
C ARG A 51 10.91 11.61 -15.94
N ARG A 52 11.37 11.06 -14.82
CA ARG A 52 12.67 11.33 -14.19
C ARG A 52 13.09 10.15 -13.34
N ALA A 53 14.38 10.05 -13.04
CA ALA A 53 14.86 9.09 -12.07
C ALA A 53 14.29 9.40 -10.66
N VAL A 54 13.67 8.40 -10.05
CA VAL A 54 13.23 8.40 -8.65
C VAL A 54 14.19 7.51 -7.88
N SER A 55 14.83 8.06 -6.84
CA SER A 55 15.83 7.32 -6.06
C SER A 55 15.18 6.48 -4.94
N GLU A 56 15.87 5.45 -4.47
CA GLU A 56 15.43 4.63 -3.34
C GLU A 56 15.21 5.48 -2.07
N GLU A 57 16.08 6.47 -1.83
CA GLU A 57 15.98 7.39 -0.68
C GLU A 57 14.77 8.31 -0.81
N GLU A 58 14.38 8.69 -2.02
CA GLU A 58 13.18 9.47 -2.26
C GLU A 58 11.92 8.67 -1.93
N VAL A 59 11.85 7.42 -2.39
CA VAL A 59 10.77 6.50 -2.04
C VAL A 59 10.70 6.30 -0.53
N LEU A 60 11.83 6.03 0.13
CA LEU A 60 11.89 5.86 1.58
C LEU A 60 11.41 7.09 2.34
N ARG A 61 11.82 8.30 1.92
CA ARG A 61 11.33 9.55 2.53
C ARG A 61 9.82 9.69 2.41
N ILE A 62 9.25 9.38 1.25
CA ILE A 62 7.80 9.44 1.03
C ILE A 62 7.07 8.43 1.92
N VAL A 63 7.53 7.18 1.95
CA VAL A 63 6.94 6.12 2.77
C VAL A 63 7.02 6.45 4.26
N LEU A 64 8.16 6.91 4.75
CA LEU A 64 8.34 7.30 6.15
C LEU A 64 7.50 8.53 6.51
N ALA A 65 7.42 9.53 5.63
CA ALA A 65 6.55 10.69 5.83
C ALA A 65 5.08 10.28 5.91
N ALA A 66 4.61 9.40 5.02
CA ALA A 66 3.25 8.87 5.06
C ALA A 66 2.99 8.05 6.34
N ARG A 67 3.93 7.19 6.75
CA ARG A 67 3.85 6.46 8.03
C ARG A 67 3.75 7.43 9.22
N ARG A 68 4.53 8.52 9.22
CA ARG A 68 4.48 9.56 10.27
C ARG A 68 3.14 10.27 10.30
N ILE A 69 2.61 10.69 9.14
CA ILE A 69 1.30 11.34 9.05
C ILE A 69 0.19 10.42 9.57
N ARG A 70 0.20 9.13 9.19
CA ARG A 70 -0.77 8.15 9.70
C ARG A 70 -0.71 8.01 11.22
N ARG A 71 0.49 7.97 11.80
CA ARG A 71 0.68 7.93 13.26
C ARG A 71 0.13 9.18 13.96
N LEU A 72 0.38 10.36 13.39
CA LEU A 72 -0.07 11.63 13.97
C LEU A 72 -1.58 11.84 13.79
N SER A 73 -2.16 11.32 12.71
CA SER A 73 -3.58 11.44 12.42
C SER A 73 -4.47 10.57 13.32
N GLY A 74 -3.89 9.74 14.20
CA GLY A 74 -4.65 8.85 15.10
C GLY A 74 -5.54 7.83 14.38
N ALA A 75 -5.42 7.70 13.06
CA ALA A 75 -6.19 6.74 12.27
C ALA A 75 -5.80 5.34 12.75
N PRO A 76 -6.76 4.48 13.12
CA PRO A 76 -6.44 3.12 13.52
C PRO A 76 -5.70 2.47 12.37
N ALA A 77 -4.51 1.95 12.67
CA ALA A 77 -3.70 1.15 11.76
C ALA A 77 -4.46 -0.15 11.43
N GLY A 78 -5.49 -0.05 10.61
CA GLY A 78 -6.16 -1.19 10.00
C GLY A 78 -5.22 -1.80 8.98
N ASP A 79 -4.71 -2.98 9.33
CA ASP A 79 -4.13 -3.97 8.42
C ASP A 79 -2.80 -3.66 7.71
N ALA A 80 -1.81 -3.18 8.48
CA ALA A 80 -0.41 -3.42 8.14
C ALA A 80 0.41 -3.72 9.40
N ARG A 81 0.30 -4.95 9.91
CA ARG A 81 1.27 -5.52 10.84
C ARG A 81 2.64 -5.53 10.14
N PRO A 82 3.68 -5.01 10.80
CA PRO A 82 4.65 -5.95 11.32
C PRO A 82 4.76 -5.83 12.84
N VAL A 83 4.97 -7.00 13.44
CA VAL A 83 5.13 -7.26 14.87
C VAL A 83 6.24 -6.38 15.46
N LEU A 84 5.90 -5.59 16.48
CA LEU A 84 6.81 -5.27 17.56
C LEU A 84 6.13 -5.57 18.90
N VAL A 85 6.93 -6.16 19.77
CA VAL A 85 6.62 -6.95 20.96
C VAL A 85 6.04 -6.13 22.12
N ASN A 86 5.09 -6.75 22.84
CA ASN A 86 4.63 -6.56 24.22
C ASN A 86 4.14 -5.17 24.69
N LEU A 87 2.84 -5.11 24.99
CA LEU A 87 2.34 -5.12 26.38
C LEU A 87 0.84 -5.51 26.35
N LEU A 88 0.51 -6.66 26.92
CA LEU A 88 -0.87 -7.09 27.25
C LEU A 88 -1.30 -6.40 28.58
N PRO A 89 -2.60 -6.24 28.88
CA PRO A 89 -3.51 -7.37 29.10
C PRO A 89 -4.81 -7.34 28.28
N ALA A 90 -5.46 -8.50 28.30
CA ALA A 90 -6.53 -8.95 27.43
C ALA A 90 -7.85 -8.19 27.57
N THR A 91 -8.65 -8.18 26.51
CA THR A 91 -10.07 -8.58 26.57
C THR A 91 -10.64 -8.87 25.18
N ALA A 92 -11.44 -9.93 25.13
CA ALA A 92 -12.40 -10.33 24.10
C ALA A 92 -11.88 -10.86 22.75
N ALA A 93 -11.82 -12.19 22.69
CA ALA A 93 -11.87 -12.98 21.47
C ALA A 93 -13.22 -12.83 20.76
N ALA A 94 -13.20 -12.75 19.42
CA ALA A 94 -14.31 -13.13 18.56
C ALA A 94 -13.74 -13.88 17.32
N PRO A 95 -14.26 -15.06 16.96
CA PRO A 95 -13.72 -15.83 15.84
C PRO A 95 -14.29 -15.29 14.52
N VAL A 96 -13.48 -14.57 13.75
CA VAL A 96 -13.81 -14.29 12.35
C VAL A 96 -13.28 -15.46 11.53
N VAL A 97 -14.21 -16.34 11.14
CA VAL A 97 -13.99 -17.44 10.21
C VAL A 97 -13.31 -16.89 8.96
N ALA A 98 -12.13 -17.41 8.67
CA ALA A 98 -11.32 -17.09 7.50
C ALA A 98 -12.06 -17.47 6.20
N ALA A 99 -12.89 -16.57 5.70
CA ALA A 99 -13.46 -16.68 4.37
C ALA A 99 -12.38 -16.31 3.35
N LYS A 100 -11.66 -17.30 2.82
CA LYS A 100 -10.82 -17.13 1.62
C LYS A 100 -11.66 -16.49 0.52
N PRO A 101 -11.38 -15.25 0.07
CA PRO A 101 -12.08 -14.71 -1.08
C PRO A 101 -11.56 -15.46 -2.30
N ARG A 102 -12.40 -16.35 -2.85
CA ARG A 102 -12.12 -16.99 -4.14
C ARG A 102 -11.93 -15.86 -5.17
N ARG A 103 -10.72 -15.75 -5.73
CA ARG A 103 -10.20 -14.70 -6.61
C ARG A 103 -11.17 -14.21 -7.72
N GLY A 104 -12.18 -14.99 -8.09
CA GLY A 104 -13.21 -14.59 -9.06
C GLY A 104 -14.30 -13.64 -8.55
N ARG A 105 -14.59 -13.57 -7.24
CA ARG A 105 -15.72 -12.74 -6.75
C ARG A 105 -15.44 -11.24 -6.74
N LEU A 106 -14.18 -10.83 -6.58
CA LEU A 106 -13.76 -9.42 -6.65
C LEU A 106 -13.89 -8.86 -8.07
N ALA A 107 -13.51 -9.64 -9.09
CA ALA A 107 -13.70 -9.25 -10.49
C ALA A 107 -15.19 -9.10 -10.85
N VAL A 108 -16.05 -9.98 -10.34
CA VAL A 108 -17.51 -9.87 -10.53
C VAL A 108 -18.09 -8.64 -9.82
N TRP A 109 -17.57 -8.29 -8.63
CA TRP A 109 -17.96 -7.06 -7.93
C TRP A 109 -17.51 -5.79 -8.66
N ALA A 110 -16.26 -5.76 -9.15
CA ALA A 110 -15.73 -4.65 -9.95
C ALA A 110 -16.51 -4.45 -11.25
N MET A 111 -16.80 -5.53 -11.99
CA MET A 111 -17.59 -5.44 -13.22
C MET A 111 -19.05 -5.03 -12.97
N ARG A 112 -19.66 -5.48 -11.86
CA ARG A 112 -21.04 -5.09 -11.52
C ARG A 112 -21.16 -3.66 -10.98
N SER A 113 -20.05 -3.07 -10.53
CA SER A 113 -19.96 -1.64 -10.19
C SER A 113 -19.87 -0.79 -11.46
N LEU A 114 -19.02 -1.19 -12.42
CA LEU A 114 -18.89 -0.54 -13.73
C LEU A 114 -20.20 -0.56 -14.53
N ALA A 115 -20.93 -1.68 -14.51
CA ALA A 115 -22.21 -1.80 -15.21
C ALA A 115 -23.34 -0.93 -14.65
N ARG A 116 -23.25 -0.53 -13.37
CA ARG A 116 -24.26 0.34 -12.72
C ARG A 116 -23.95 1.83 -12.81
N HIS A 117 -22.71 2.18 -13.17
CA HIS A 117 -22.28 3.55 -13.37
C HIS A 117 -21.49 3.68 -14.68
N PRO A 118 -22.15 3.62 -15.86
CA PRO A 118 -21.47 3.74 -17.16
C PRO A 118 -20.87 5.13 -17.42
N SER A 119 -20.97 6.06 -16.47
CA SER A 119 -20.51 7.45 -16.59
C SER A 119 -19.74 7.96 -15.37
N SER A 120 -19.06 7.09 -14.60
CA SER A 120 -18.03 7.61 -13.69
C SER A 120 -16.79 7.95 -14.52
N ALA A 121 -16.76 9.18 -15.04
CA ALA A 121 -15.54 9.81 -15.50
C ALA A 121 -14.47 9.57 -14.42
N LEU A 122 -13.34 8.99 -14.84
CA LEU A 122 -12.15 8.86 -14.02
C LEU A 122 -11.79 10.25 -13.51
N VAL A 123 -12.07 10.48 -12.23
CA VAL A 123 -11.49 11.56 -11.42
C VAL A 123 -10.70 10.91 -10.32
#